data_AF-A0A950XA09-F1
#
_entry.id   AF-A0A950XA09-F1
#
_cell.length_a   1.000
_cell.length_b   1.000
_cell.length_c   1.000
_cell.angle_alpha   90.00
_cell.angle_beta   90.00
_cell.angle_gamma   90.00
#
_symmetry.space_group_name_H-M   'P 1'
#
loop_
_entity.id
_entity.type
_entity.pdbx_description
1 polymer ?
#
loop_
_entity_poly.entity_id
_entity_poly.type
_entity_poly.pdbx_seq_one_letter_code
_entity_poly.pdbx_strand_id
1 'polypeptide(L)'
;MTAVFADTFYWAALTAIDDPAHTRAMELSRSLAPDRIMTTDEVLAEYLTFFPTASAKIRDRVGRNVDTLINSFEVRIVPQSRESFLAGLKVYRARPAKGYSLTDCISMITMKGEGLTDVLTNDRHFEQEGFRMLFR
;
A
#
# COMPACT_ATOMS: atom_id res chain seq x y z
N MET A 1 -19.91 3.88 2.82
CA MET A 1 -18.49 4.14 3.15
C MET A 1 -17.65 3.50 2.07
N THR A 2 -16.84 4.31 1.40
CA THR A 2 -15.94 3.93 0.31
C THR A 2 -14.78 3.08 0.85
N ALA A 3 -14.24 2.19 0.02
CA ALA A 3 -13.04 1.45 0.36
C ALA A 3 -11.83 2.40 0.56
N VAL A 4 -10.77 1.90 1.20
CA VAL A 4 -9.50 2.60 1.43
C VAL A 4 -8.38 1.84 0.74
N PHE A 5 -7.36 2.57 0.27
CA PHE A 5 -6.18 1.95 -0.30
C PHE A 5 -5.14 1.68 0.78
N ALA A 6 -4.50 0.52 0.77
CA ALA A 6 -3.41 0.15 1.64
C ALA A 6 -2.08 0.26 0.91
N ASP A 7 -1.22 1.12 1.42
CA ASP A 7 0.14 1.33 0.92
C ASP A 7 1.15 0.42 1.65
N THR A 8 2.37 0.31 1.13
CA THR A 8 3.46 -0.47 1.74
C THR A 8 3.71 -0.07 3.18
N PHE A 9 3.63 1.23 3.48
CA PHE A 9 3.74 1.78 4.83
C PHE A 9 2.83 1.06 5.84
N TYR A 10 1.56 0.84 5.48
CA TYR A 10 0.60 0.21 6.38
C TYR A 10 0.94 -1.25 6.68
N TRP A 11 1.31 -2.01 5.65
CA TRP A 11 1.71 -3.41 5.81
C TRP A 11 3.00 -3.55 6.62
N ALA A 12 3.96 -2.66 6.40
CA ALA A 12 5.18 -2.58 7.18
C ALA A 12 4.90 -2.25 8.65
N ALA A 13 4.07 -1.23 8.92
CA ALA A 13 3.67 -0.83 10.27
C ALA A 13 2.92 -1.95 11.01
N LEU A 14 2.05 -2.72 10.36
CA LEU A 14 1.41 -3.89 10.98
C LEU A 14 2.41 -5.02 11.31
N THR A 15 3.53 -5.06 10.60
CA THR A 15 4.55 -6.10 10.76
C THR A 15 5.52 -5.73 11.88
N ALA A 16 6.17 -4.59 11.79
CA ALA A 16 7.16 -4.13 12.75
C ALA A 16 6.47 -3.62 14.02
N ILE A 17 6.56 -4.38 15.12
CA ILE A 17 5.90 -4.04 16.40
C ILE A 17 6.53 -2.81 17.05
N ASP A 18 7.80 -2.59 16.77
CA ASP A 18 8.61 -1.44 17.17
C ASP A 18 8.43 -0.22 16.26
N ASP A 19 7.66 -0.34 15.17
CA ASP A 19 7.31 0.81 14.33
C ASP A 19 6.42 1.78 15.11
N PRO A 20 6.74 3.09 15.16
CA PRO A 20 5.90 4.08 15.84
C PRO A 20 4.44 4.12 15.37
N ALA A 21 4.18 3.72 14.12
CA ALA A 21 2.85 3.65 13.54
C ALA A 21 2.11 2.34 13.83
N HIS A 22 2.75 1.33 14.45
CA HIS A 22 2.18 0.00 14.67
C HIS A 22 0.82 0.04 15.40
N THR A 23 0.77 0.74 16.54
CA THR A 23 -0.47 0.88 17.32
C THR A 23 -1.59 1.51 16.50
N ARG A 24 -1.27 2.58 15.76
CA ARG A 24 -2.25 3.28 14.92
C ARG A 24 -2.73 2.39 13.77
N ALA A 25 -1.83 1.63 13.16
CA ALA A 25 -2.18 0.69 12.10
C ALA A 25 -3.15 -0.39 12.61
N MET A 26 -2.91 -0.95 13.80
CA MET A 26 -3.82 -1.92 14.41
C MET A 26 -5.20 -1.32 14.72
N GLU A 27 -5.26 -0.09 15.22
CA GLU A 27 -6.54 0.60 15.47
C GLU A 27 -7.34 0.78 14.18
N LEU A 28 -6.68 1.23 13.11
CA LEU A 28 -7.30 1.36 11.80
C LEU A 28 -7.82 0.02 11.29
N SER A 29 -7.02 -1.05 11.36
CA SER A 29 -7.45 -2.41 10.99
C SER A 29 -8.71 -2.87 11.71
N ARG A 30 -8.85 -2.57 13.01
CA ARG A 30 -10.03 -2.95 13.81
C ARG A 30 -11.27 -2.13 13.46
N SER A 31 -11.08 -0.90 12.99
CA SER A 31 -12.17 0.03 12.66
C SER A 31 -12.70 -0.12 11.23
N LEU A 32 -11.90 -0.70 10.33
CA LEU A 32 -12.27 -0.91 8.93
C LEU A 32 -13.13 -2.17 8.82
N ALA A 33 -14.20 -2.10 8.03
CA ALA A 33 -14.99 -3.28 7.72
C ALA A 33 -14.21 -4.18 6.73
N PRO A 34 -14.43 -5.50 6.76
CA PRO A 34 -13.95 -6.42 5.73
C PRO A 34 -14.32 -5.96 4.31
N ASP A 35 -13.49 -6.31 3.32
CA ASP A 35 -13.64 -6.02 1.89
C ASP A 35 -13.54 -4.53 1.53
N ARG A 36 -13.12 -3.70 2.50
CA ARG A 36 -12.91 -2.26 2.29
C ARG A 36 -11.45 -1.87 2.16
N ILE A 37 -10.54 -2.83 2.12
CA ILE A 37 -9.12 -2.55 1.89
C ILE A 37 -8.77 -3.02 0.48
N MET A 38 -8.14 -2.13 -0.28
CA MET A 38 -7.60 -2.42 -1.61
C MET A 38 -6.09 -2.18 -1.62
N THR A 39 -5.34 -3.01 -2.33
CA THR A 39 -3.91 -2.81 -2.59
C THR A 39 -3.58 -3.28 -4.02
N THR A 40 -2.34 -3.11 -4.48
CA THR A 40 -1.87 -3.70 -5.75
C THR A 40 -0.76 -4.71 -5.50
N ASP A 41 -0.49 -5.57 -6.49
CA ASP A 41 0.68 -6.45 -6.49
C ASP A 41 2.00 -5.65 -6.38
N GLU A 42 2.08 -4.44 -6.94
CA GLU A 42 3.27 -3.60 -6.83
C GLU A 42 3.56 -3.17 -5.38
N VAL A 43 2.52 -2.89 -4.60
CA VAL A 43 2.64 -2.63 -3.15
C VAL A 43 3.11 -3.89 -2.42
N LEU A 44 2.58 -5.07 -2.77
CA LEU A 44 3.02 -6.32 -2.15
C LEU A 44 4.47 -6.65 -2.50
N ALA A 45 4.90 -6.38 -3.74
CA ALA A 45 6.29 -6.52 -4.16
C ALA A 45 7.21 -5.58 -3.37
N GLU A 46 6.81 -4.32 -3.19
CA GLU A 46 7.58 -3.36 -2.38
C GLU A 46 7.64 -3.80 -0.91
N TYR A 47 6.52 -4.24 -0.33
CA TYR A 47 6.44 -4.78 1.03
C TYR A 47 7.37 -6.00 1.25
N LEU A 48 7.42 -6.94 0.30
CA LEU A 48 8.35 -8.07 0.33
C LEU A 48 9.83 -7.64 0.36
N THR A 49 10.13 -6.47 -0.20
CA THR A 49 11.48 -5.90 -0.25
C THR A 49 11.77 -4.86 0.83
N PHE A 50 10.77 -4.46 1.62
CA PHE A 50 10.87 -3.36 2.60
C PHE A 50 11.85 -3.63 3.74
N PHE A 51 12.06 -4.90 4.10
CA PHE A 51 12.92 -5.32 5.21
C PHE A 51 14.16 -6.11 4.75
N PRO A 52 15.05 -5.52 3.92
CA PRO A 52 16.12 -6.28 3.26
C PRO A 52 17.18 -6.79 4.25
N THR A 53 17.40 -6.07 5.34
CA THR A 53 18.40 -6.37 6.38
C THR A 53 17.81 -7.00 7.65
N ALA A 54 16.50 -7.26 7.68
CA ALA A 54 15.85 -7.84 8.85
C ALA A 54 16.18 -9.33 9.02
N SER A 55 15.96 -9.84 10.23
CA SER A 55 16.17 -11.27 10.53
C SER A 55 15.30 -12.18 9.66
N ALA A 56 15.75 -13.43 9.47
CA ALA A 56 15.00 -14.45 8.74
C ALA A 56 13.56 -14.61 9.27
N LYS A 57 13.35 -14.49 10.59
CA LYS A 57 12.03 -14.55 11.22
C LYS A 57 11.10 -13.43 10.74
N ILE A 58 11.61 -12.21 10.59
CA ILE A 58 10.81 -11.08 10.09
C ILE A 58 10.48 -11.28 8.62
N ARG A 59 11.46 -11.68 7.82
CA ARG A 59 11.27 -11.94 6.38
C ARG A 59 10.29 -13.07 6.11
N ASP A 60 10.36 -14.16 6.88
CA ASP A 60 9.38 -15.26 6.85
C ASP A 60 7.97 -14.78 7.21
N ARG A 61 7.84 -13.93 8.24
CA ARG A 61 6.55 -13.34 8.60
C ARG A 61 5.98 -12.47 7.48
N VAL A 62 6.80 -11.65 6.82
CA VAL A 62 6.37 -10.84 5.67
C VAL A 62 5.85 -11.73 4.54
N GLY A 63 6.58 -12.80 4.20
CA GLY A 63 6.13 -13.77 3.19
C GLY A 63 4.78 -14.41 3.54
N ARG A 64 4.63 -14.90 4.78
CA ARG A 64 3.37 -15.48 5.26
C ARG A 64 2.21 -14.48 5.30
N ASN A 65 2.49 -13.22 5.61
CA ASN A 65 1.49 -12.16 5.55
C ASN A 65 0.99 -11.98 4.12
N VAL A 66 1.90 -11.92 3.12
CA VAL A 66 1.51 -11.82 1.71
C VAL A 66 0.71 -13.05 1.26
N ASP A 67 1.14 -14.26 1.61
CA ASP A 67 0.37 -15.48 1.32
C ASP A 67 -1.04 -15.41 1.92
N THR A 68 -1.17 -14.89 3.14
CA THR A 68 -2.47 -14.71 3.80
C THR A 68 -3.32 -13.69 3.07
N LEU A 69 -2.75 -12.55 2.65
CA LEU A 69 -3.47 -11.50 1.92
C LEU A 69 -3.99 -12.00 0.57
N ILE A 70 -3.18 -12.74 -0.19
CA ILE A 70 -3.55 -13.29 -1.50
C ILE A 70 -4.73 -14.26 -1.38
N ASN A 71 -4.82 -14.99 -0.27
CA ASN A 71 -5.89 -15.96 -0.01
C ASN A 71 -7.05 -15.39 0.82
N SER A 72 -7.03 -14.09 1.14
CA SER A 72 -8.07 -13.43 1.92
C SER A 72 -9.14 -12.80 1.02
N PHE A 73 -10.39 -12.87 1.44
CA PHE A 73 -11.46 -12.08 0.83
C PHE A 73 -11.50 -10.64 1.34
N GLU A 74 -10.93 -10.38 2.52
CA GLU A 74 -11.01 -9.09 3.22
C GLU A 74 -10.24 -7.96 2.53
N VAL A 75 -9.30 -8.31 1.64
CA VAL A 75 -8.43 -7.38 0.92
C VAL A 75 -8.52 -7.64 -0.58
N ARG A 76 -8.97 -6.63 -1.33
CA ARG A 76 -8.96 -6.68 -2.79
C ARG A 76 -7.58 -6.33 -3.32
N ILE A 77 -6.88 -7.31 -3.89
CA ILE A 77 -5.59 -7.10 -4.54
C ILE A 77 -5.81 -6.90 -6.05
N VAL A 78 -5.38 -5.76 -6.57
CA VAL A 78 -5.38 -5.50 -8.01
C VAL A 78 -4.13 -6.12 -8.63
N PRO A 79 -4.27 -7.05 -9.59
CA PRO A 79 -3.14 -7.76 -10.13
C PRO A 79 -2.25 -6.86 -10.99
N GLN A 80 -0.95 -7.11 -10.96
CA GLN A 80 0.02 -6.44 -11.83
C GLN A 80 -0.24 -6.82 -13.29
N SER A 81 -0.10 -5.83 -14.19
CA SER A 81 -0.19 -6.05 -15.63
C SER A 81 0.85 -5.22 -16.38
N ARG A 82 1.07 -5.51 -17.67
CA ARG A 82 1.94 -4.66 -18.50
C ARG A 82 1.32 -3.27 -18.64
N GLU A 83 0.00 -3.20 -18.67
CA GLU A 83 -0.79 -1.99 -18.77
C GLU A 83 -0.63 -1.12 -17.52
N SER A 84 -0.71 -1.70 -16.31
CA SER A 84 -0.49 -0.97 -15.05
C SER A 84 0.93 -0.37 -15.03
N PHE A 85 1.93 -1.18 -15.40
CA PHE A 85 3.32 -0.74 -15.48
C PHE A 85 3.52 0.44 -16.44
N LEU A 86 3.00 0.36 -17.67
CA LEU A 86 3.15 1.42 -18.67
C LEU A 86 2.41 2.71 -18.26
N ALA A 87 1.22 2.57 -17.65
CA ALA A 87 0.48 3.71 -17.13
C ALA A 87 1.22 4.39 -15.97
N GLY A 88 1.74 3.61 -15.03
CA GLY A 88 2.60 4.07 -13.94
C GLY A 88 3.84 4.80 -14.45
N LEU A 89 4.54 4.22 -15.44
CA LEU A 89 5.72 4.81 -16.06
C LEU A 89 5.42 6.18 -16.69
N LYS A 90 4.24 6.34 -17.32
CA LYS A 90 3.82 7.62 -17.89
C LYS A 90 3.66 8.68 -16.79
N VAL A 91 3.03 8.33 -15.67
CA VAL A 91 2.84 9.22 -14.51
C VAL A 91 4.17 9.57 -13.86
N TYR A 92 5.05 8.58 -13.69
CA TYR A 92 6.40 8.75 -13.14
C TYR A 92 7.21 9.76 -13.96
N ARG A 93 7.26 9.57 -15.29
CA ARG A 93 7.98 10.46 -16.21
C ARG A 93 7.41 11.88 -16.26
N ALA A 94 6.11 12.03 -16.02
CA ALA A 94 5.46 13.34 -16.00
C ALA A 94 5.74 14.14 -14.71
N ARG A 95 6.33 13.51 -13.68
CA ARG A 95 6.50 14.10 -12.35
C ARG A 95 7.93 13.96 -11.78
N PRO A 96 8.97 14.34 -12.55
CA PRO A 96 10.36 14.12 -12.13
C PRO A 96 10.75 14.83 -10.83
N ALA A 97 10.13 15.98 -10.53
CA ALA A 97 10.43 16.77 -9.32
C ALA A 97 9.72 16.26 -8.05
N LYS A 98 8.87 15.24 -8.17
CA LYS A 98 7.98 14.80 -7.09
C LYS A 98 8.55 13.69 -6.21
N GLY A 99 9.57 12.97 -6.68
CA GLY A 99 10.21 11.89 -5.92
C GLY A 99 9.39 10.61 -5.82
N TYR A 100 8.27 10.49 -6.54
CA TYR A 100 7.39 9.32 -6.50
C TYR A 100 8.13 8.06 -6.96
N SER A 101 7.86 6.94 -6.29
CA SER A 101 8.21 5.61 -6.79
C SER A 101 7.28 5.21 -7.95
N LEU A 102 7.61 4.15 -8.68
CA LEU A 102 6.69 3.57 -9.65
C LEU A 102 5.46 2.96 -8.96
N THR A 103 5.65 2.36 -7.78
CA THR A 103 4.57 1.83 -6.93
C THR A 103 3.58 2.93 -6.57
N ASP A 104 4.04 4.09 -6.10
CA ASP A 104 3.17 5.24 -5.79
C ASP A 104 2.37 5.65 -7.03
N CYS A 105 3.03 5.74 -8.18
CA CYS A 105 2.37 6.12 -9.43
C CYS A 105 1.26 5.15 -9.80
N ILE A 106 1.49 3.84 -9.68
CA ILE A 106 0.50 2.80 -9.97
C ILE A 106 -0.63 2.84 -8.94
N SER A 107 -0.31 2.92 -7.65
CA SER A 107 -1.28 3.07 -6.56
C SER A 107 -2.22 4.25 -6.81
N MET A 108 -1.69 5.42 -7.16
CA MET A 108 -2.49 6.62 -7.41
C MET A 108 -3.37 6.52 -8.68
N ILE A 109 -2.91 5.81 -9.71
CA ILE A 109 -3.74 5.52 -10.90
C ILE A 109 -4.88 4.57 -10.51
N THR A 110 -4.57 3.48 -9.80
CA THR A 110 -5.54 2.49 -9.32
C THR A 110 -6.60 3.16 -8.45
N MET A 111 -6.19 3.96 -7.47
CA MET A 111 -7.10 4.72 -6.61
C MET A 111 -8.04 5.63 -7.41
N LYS A 112 -7.51 6.37 -8.40
CA LYS A 112 -8.34 7.22 -9.29
C LYS A 112 -9.33 6.40 -10.11
N GLY A 113 -8.90 5.26 -10.65
CA GLY A 113 -9.77 4.37 -11.44
C GLY A 113 -10.89 3.74 -10.61
N GLU A 114 -10.64 3.46 -9.34
CA GLU A 114 -11.58 2.83 -8.41
C GLU A 114 -12.36 3.85 -7.56
N GLY A 115 -12.15 5.15 -7.77
CA GLY A 115 -12.84 6.22 -7.03
C GLY A 115 -12.46 6.30 -5.55
N LEU A 116 -11.26 5.83 -5.18
CA LEU A 116 -10.76 5.86 -3.80
C LEU A 116 -10.09 7.19 -3.49
N THR A 117 -10.44 7.78 -2.35
CA THR A 117 -9.84 9.04 -1.86
C THR A 117 -8.92 8.83 -0.67
N ASP A 118 -9.13 7.76 0.09
CA ASP A 118 -8.48 7.53 1.37
C ASP A 118 -7.38 6.48 1.25
N VAL A 119 -6.24 6.74 1.87
CA VAL A 119 -5.08 5.85 1.85
C VAL A 119 -4.49 5.65 3.26
N LEU A 120 -4.21 4.39 3.58
CA LEU A 120 -3.49 3.94 4.77
C LEU A 120 -1.99 4.12 4.54
N THR A 121 -1.53 5.36 4.62
CA THR A 121 -0.11 5.71 4.56
C THR A 121 0.17 6.97 5.37
N ASN A 122 1.45 7.21 5.67
CA ASN A 122 1.97 8.51 6.10
C ASN A 122 2.85 9.18 5.04
N ASP A 123 2.94 8.60 3.83
CA ASP A 123 3.69 9.16 2.72
C ASP A 123 2.96 10.36 2.09
N ARG A 124 3.62 11.53 2.16
CA ARG A 124 3.12 12.79 1.62
C ARG A 124 2.95 12.78 0.10
N HIS A 125 3.51 11.82 -0.63
CA HIS A 125 3.31 11.70 -2.08
C HIS A 125 1.84 11.65 -2.46
N PHE A 126 1.02 10.92 -1.70
CA PHE A 126 -0.41 10.78 -1.97
C PHE A 126 -1.18 12.09 -1.73
N GLU A 127 -0.83 12.87 -0.71
CA GLU A 127 -1.47 14.17 -0.45
C GLU A 127 -1.26 15.15 -1.61
N GLN A 128 -0.08 15.12 -2.23
CA GLN A 128 0.24 16.01 -3.35
C GLN A 128 -0.63 15.76 -4.60
N GLU A 129 -1.27 14.59 -4.68
CA GLU A 129 -2.21 14.24 -5.74
C GLU A 129 -3.68 14.31 -5.28
N GLY A 130 -3.95 14.85 -4.09
CA GLY A 130 -5.29 15.10 -3.56
C GLY A 130 -5.90 13.95 -2.76
N PHE A 131 -5.13 12.93 -2.38
CA PHE A 131 -5.61 11.84 -1.54
C PHE A 131 -5.53 12.19 -0.04
N ARG A 132 -6.42 11.58 0.75
CA ARG A 132 -6.48 11.75 2.20
C ARG A 132 -5.73 10.62 2.91
N MET A 133 -4.63 10.96 3.55
CA MET A 133 -3.86 10.04 4.38
C MET A 133 -4.53 9.82 5.74
N LEU A 134 -4.62 8.57 6.19
CA LEU A 134 -5.30 8.19 7.43
C LEU A 134 -4.39 8.09 8.68
N PHE A 135 -3.08 8.31 8.51
CA PHE A 135 -2.07 8.28 9.58
C PHE A 135 -1.62 9.67 10.07
N ARG A 136 -2.35 10.73 9.71
CA ARG A 136 -2.16 12.08 10.26
C ARG A 136 -3.05 12.36 11.46
#